data_AF-A0A1X7A9M5-F1
#
_entry.id   AF-A0A1X7A9M5-F1
#
_cell.length_a   1.000
_cell.length_b   1.000
_cell.length_c   1.000
_cell.angle_alpha   90.00
_cell.angle_beta   90.00
_cell.angle_gamma   90.00
#
_symmetry.space_group_name_H-M   'P 1'
#
loop_
_entity.id
_entity.type
_entity.pdbx_description
1 polymer ?
#
loop_
_entity_poly.entity_id
_entity_poly.type
_entity_poly.pdbx_seq_one_letter_code
_entity_poly.pdbx_strand_id
1 'polypeptide(L)'
;MNLSRIFRDAPEHIKLLRHYNLSNRTPLSDTQINEQFYAKHGFDKATVLECWQEIEQWLGLPTGRMRPNDRLVGDLCRERIIQPSIENLTEAAIDRSSTMNLQIDLETIETVNDYIKAFAAP
;
A
#
# COMPACT_ATOMS: atom_id res chain seq x y z
N MET A 1 17.06 -17.78 -25.75
CA MET A 1 15.82 -17.99 -24.97
C MET A 1 14.88 -16.84 -25.29
N ASN A 2 13.79 -17.11 -26.01
CA ASN A 2 12.96 -16.07 -26.64
C ASN A 2 11.92 -15.55 -25.64
N LEU A 3 12.10 -14.31 -25.19
CA LEU A 3 11.34 -13.71 -24.08
C LEU A 3 9.85 -13.51 -24.42
N SER A 4 9.50 -13.46 -25.71
CA SER A 4 8.16 -13.21 -26.26
C SER A 4 7.09 -14.27 -25.92
N ARG A 5 7.48 -15.44 -25.40
CA ARG A 5 6.56 -16.55 -25.07
C ARG A 5 6.14 -16.62 -23.60
N ILE A 6 6.82 -15.86 -22.72
CA ILE A 6 6.53 -15.81 -21.28
C ILE A 6 5.53 -14.67 -20.94
N PHE A 7 5.34 -13.71 -21.87
CA PHE A 7 4.59 -12.47 -21.64
C PHE A 7 3.07 -12.54 -21.86
N ARG A 8 2.48 -13.70 -22.18
CA ARG A 8 1.04 -13.76 -22.54
C ARG A 8 0.11 -14.16 -21.39
N ASP A 9 0.64 -14.78 -20.33
CA ASP A 9 -0.17 -15.28 -19.22
C ASP A 9 0.56 -15.03 -17.89
N ALA A 10 0.39 -13.86 -17.28
CA ALA A 10 0.59 -13.73 -15.84
C ALA A 10 -0.69 -14.25 -15.17
N PRO A 11 -0.72 -15.46 -14.59
CA PRO A 11 -2.00 -16.11 -14.37
C PRO A 11 -2.56 -15.72 -13.00
N GLU A 12 -3.89 -15.76 -12.88
CA GLU A 12 -4.69 -15.57 -11.66
C GLU A 12 -4.08 -16.19 -10.38
N HIS A 13 -3.27 -17.25 -10.50
CA HIS A 13 -2.57 -17.90 -9.41
C HIS A 13 -1.62 -16.99 -8.60
N ILE A 14 -1.07 -15.91 -9.16
CA ILE A 14 -0.16 -15.01 -8.40
C ILE A 14 -0.94 -13.99 -7.57
N LYS A 15 -2.09 -13.49 -8.08
CA LYS A 15 -3.06 -12.76 -7.26
C LYS A 15 -3.49 -13.63 -6.06
N LEU A 16 -3.74 -14.91 -6.31
CA LEU A 16 -4.12 -15.88 -5.28
C LEU A 16 -3.01 -16.09 -4.23
N LEU A 17 -1.72 -16.16 -4.59
CA LEU A 17 -0.63 -16.33 -3.62
C LEU A 17 -0.42 -15.12 -2.69
N ARG A 18 -0.59 -13.90 -3.21
CA ARG A 18 -0.54 -12.66 -2.41
C ARG A 18 -1.74 -12.56 -1.48
N HIS A 19 -2.94 -12.80 -2.02
CA HIS A 19 -4.16 -12.89 -1.22
C HIS A 19 -3.97 -13.96 -0.14
N TYR A 20 -3.38 -15.11 -0.45
CA TYR A 20 -3.15 -16.21 0.49
C TYR A 20 -2.21 -15.82 1.65
N ASN A 21 -1.08 -15.17 1.37
CA ASN A 21 -0.12 -14.76 2.41
C ASN A 21 -0.70 -13.72 3.37
N LEU A 22 -1.42 -12.73 2.84
CA LEU A 22 -2.14 -11.76 3.66
C LEU A 22 -3.39 -12.37 4.31
N SER A 23 -4.01 -13.37 3.68
CA SER A 23 -5.25 -13.97 4.19
C SER A 23 -5.08 -14.77 5.46
N ASN A 24 -3.87 -15.24 5.72
CA ASN A 24 -3.53 -15.92 6.97
C ASN A 24 -3.34 -14.94 8.13
N ARG A 25 -3.29 -13.62 7.87
CA ARG A 25 -3.19 -12.61 8.92
C ARG A 25 -4.56 -12.31 9.51
N THR A 26 -4.61 -12.17 10.83
CA THR A 26 -5.78 -11.66 11.53
C THR A 26 -6.08 -10.24 11.04
N PRO A 27 -7.31 -9.96 10.56
CA PRO A 27 -7.67 -8.61 10.17
C PRO A 27 -7.68 -7.70 11.39
N LEU A 28 -7.17 -6.48 11.22
CA LEU A 28 -7.27 -5.40 12.19
C LEU A 28 -8.43 -4.49 11.79
N SER A 29 -9.21 -4.08 12.79
CA SER A 29 -10.19 -2.99 12.62
C SER A 29 -9.49 -1.64 12.55
N ASP A 30 -10.15 -0.64 11.98
CA ASP A 30 -9.71 0.75 11.93
C ASP A 30 -9.26 1.29 13.28
N THR A 31 -10.00 0.97 14.34
CA THR A 31 -9.63 1.36 15.71
C THR A 31 -8.34 0.68 16.14
N GLN A 32 -8.15 -0.61 15.86
CA GLN A 32 -6.91 -1.32 16.18
C GLN A 32 -5.72 -0.81 15.38
N ILE A 33 -5.90 -0.46 14.10
CA ILE A 33 -4.84 0.13 13.27
C ILE A 33 -4.31 1.41 13.93
N ASN A 34 -5.22 2.32 14.29
CA ASN A 34 -4.81 3.57 14.91
C ASN A 34 -4.23 3.37 16.31
N GLU A 35 -4.91 2.62 17.19
CA GLU A 35 -4.49 2.42 18.58
C GLU A 35 -3.15 1.70 18.71
N GLN A 36 -2.89 0.70 17.84
CA GLN A 36 -1.67 -0.09 17.92
C GLN A 36 -0.46 0.62 17.30
N PHE A 37 -0.66 1.44 16.26
CA PHE A 37 0.47 1.94 15.47
C PHE A 37 0.62 3.46 15.45
N TYR A 38 -0.47 4.23 15.53
CA TYR A 38 -0.44 5.67 15.22
C TYR A 38 -0.92 6.60 16.33
N ALA A 39 -1.58 6.08 17.38
CA ALA A 39 -2.16 6.88 18.45
C ALA A 39 -1.15 7.78 19.21
N LYS A 40 0.13 7.39 19.23
CA LYS A 40 1.19 8.17 19.89
C LYS A 40 1.93 9.15 18.96
N HIS A 41 1.64 9.11 17.67
CA HIS A 41 2.36 9.89 16.66
C HIS A 41 1.76 11.30 16.44
N GLY A 42 0.60 11.59 17.04
CA GLY A 42 -0.08 12.86 16.87
C GLY A 42 -0.75 13.03 15.50
N PHE A 43 -0.83 11.96 14.71
CA PHE A 43 -1.54 11.96 13.43
C PHE A 43 -3.04 11.98 13.62
N ASP A 44 -3.75 12.63 12.69
CA ASP A 44 -5.20 12.56 12.64
C ASP A 44 -5.66 11.15 12.29
N LYS A 45 -6.58 10.60 13.08
CA LYS A 45 -7.07 9.23 12.91
C LYS A 45 -7.75 9.05 11.56
N ALA A 46 -8.54 10.03 11.10
CA ALA A 46 -9.25 9.89 9.84
C ALA A 46 -8.27 9.85 8.67
N THR A 47 -7.26 10.72 8.69
CA THR A 47 -6.22 10.79 7.64
C THR A 47 -5.38 9.51 7.59
N VAL A 48 -5.00 8.95 8.74
CA VAL A 48 -4.32 7.65 8.80
C VAL A 48 -5.15 6.55 8.14
N LEU A 49 -6.45 6.50 8.42
CA LEU A 49 -7.35 5.48 7.87
C LEU A 49 -7.62 5.68 6.38
N GLU A 50 -7.74 6.92 5.92
CA GLU A 50 -7.86 7.24 4.49
C GLU A 50 -6.63 6.75 3.72
N CYS A 51 -5.42 7.10 4.17
CA CYS A 51 -4.19 6.62 3.54
C CYS A 51 -4.07 5.10 3.57
N TRP A 52 -4.49 4.47 4.67
CA TRP A 52 -4.49 3.02 4.79
C TRP A 52 -5.43 2.37 3.76
N GLN A 53 -6.67 2.85 3.67
CA GLN A 53 -7.67 2.33 2.75
C GLN A 53 -7.31 2.60 1.29
N GLU A 54 -6.68 3.73 0.99
CA GLU A 54 -6.18 4.08 -0.34
C GLU A 54 -5.17 3.05 -0.84
N ILE A 55 -4.20 2.65 -0.01
CA ILE A 55 -3.25 1.59 -0.35
C ILE A 55 -3.98 0.27 -0.57
N GLU A 56 -4.93 -0.11 0.30
CA GLU A 56 -5.68 -1.36 0.14
C GLU A 56 -6.46 -1.40 -1.18
N GLN A 57 -7.11 -0.30 -1.53
CA GLN A 57 -7.93 -0.16 -2.73
C GLN A 57 -7.07 -0.23 -3.99
N TRP A 58 -6.03 0.59 -4.11
CA TRP A 58 -5.20 0.65 -5.31
C TRP A 58 -4.44 -0.65 -5.56
N LEU A 59 -4.07 -1.34 -4.49
CA LEU A 59 -3.32 -2.59 -4.57
C LEU A 59 -4.20 -3.85 -4.56
N GLY A 60 -5.53 -3.71 -4.44
CA GLY A 60 -6.49 -4.81 -4.42
C GLY A 60 -6.28 -5.78 -3.24
N LEU A 61 -5.97 -5.22 -2.07
CA LEU A 61 -5.63 -5.97 -0.87
C LEU A 61 -6.85 -6.29 -0.01
N PRO A 62 -6.84 -7.41 0.73
CA PRO A 62 -7.90 -7.69 1.67
C PRO A 62 -7.81 -6.75 2.89
N THR A 63 -8.96 -6.20 3.29
CA THR A 63 -9.06 -5.17 4.32
C THR A 63 -8.50 -5.61 5.67
N GLY A 64 -7.75 -4.71 6.32
CA GLY A 64 -7.23 -4.88 7.68
C GLY A 64 -6.04 -5.84 7.79
N ARG A 65 -5.49 -6.33 6.67
CA ARG A 65 -4.42 -7.34 6.67
C ARG A 65 -3.03 -6.80 6.39
N MET A 66 -2.93 -5.53 5.97
CA MET A 66 -1.66 -4.83 5.91
C MET A 66 -1.08 -4.60 7.32
N ARG A 67 0.22 -4.35 7.38
CA ARG A 67 0.96 -3.97 8.58
C ARG A 67 1.89 -2.80 8.23
N PRO A 68 2.25 -1.93 9.18
CA PRO A 68 3.08 -0.76 8.89
C PRO A 68 4.42 -1.09 8.21
N ASN A 69 5.04 -2.22 8.57
CA ASN A 69 6.33 -2.64 8.03
C ASN A 69 6.23 -3.36 6.67
N ASP A 70 5.02 -3.60 6.14
CA ASP A 70 4.90 -4.21 4.82
C ASP A 70 5.46 -3.26 3.76
N ARG A 71 6.35 -3.77 2.92
CA ARG A 71 6.89 -3.02 1.79
C ARG A 71 5.85 -2.89 0.68
N LEU A 72 5.65 -1.67 0.16
CA LEU A 72 4.75 -1.40 -0.95
C LEU A 72 5.15 -2.23 -2.18
N VAL A 73 6.47 -2.29 -2.45
CA VAL A 73 7.08 -3.17 -3.45
C VAL A 73 7.75 -4.36 -2.76
N GLY A 74 7.47 -5.57 -3.20
CA GLY A 74 7.94 -6.83 -2.65
C GLY A 74 6.88 -7.57 -1.85
N ASP A 75 6.53 -7.06 -0.66
CA ASP A 75 5.60 -7.71 0.27
C ASP A 75 4.15 -7.54 -0.17
N LEU A 76 3.80 -6.30 -0.52
CA LEU A 76 2.51 -5.97 -1.10
C LEU A 76 2.60 -6.23 -2.61
N CYS A 77 3.35 -5.48 -3.40
CA CYS A 77 3.39 -5.67 -4.86
C CYS A 77 4.70 -6.28 -5.37
N ARG A 78 4.66 -7.48 -5.97
CA ARG A 78 5.86 -7.99 -6.69
C ARG A 78 6.06 -7.25 -8.03
N GLU A 79 7.28 -6.77 -8.24
CA GLU A 79 7.73 -5.87 -9.33
C GLU A 79 7.34 -6.27 -10.76
N ARG A 80 7.19 -7.56 -11.07
CA ARG A 80 7.02 -8.02 -12.46
C ARG A 80 5.58 -8.09 -12.98
N ILE A 81 4.57 -8.00 -12.10
CA ILE A 81 3.19 -8.42 -12.45
C ILE A 81 2.13 -7.35 -12.17
N ILE A 82 2.43 -6.35 -11.33
CA ILE A 82 1.43 -5.37 -10.86
C ILE A 82 1.94 -3.93 -10.94
N GLN A 83 2.82 -3.64 -11.91
CA GLN A 83 3.26 -2.27 -12.23
C GLN A 83 2.09 -1.28 -12.30
N PRO A 84 0.95 -1.59 -12.95
CA PRO A 84 -0.15 -0.63 -13.07
C PRO A 84 -0.75 -0.20 -11.72
N SER A 85 -0.84 -1.10 -10.73
CA SER A 85 -1.38 -0.74 -9.40
C SER A 85 -0.42 0.13 -8.60
N ILE A 86 0.90 -0.07 -8.78
CA ILE A 86 1.91 0.76 -8.12
C ILE A 86 2.00 2.12 -8.80
N GLU A 87 1.93 2.16 -10.13
CA GLU A 87 1.83 3.40 -10.90
C GLU A 87 0.59 4.20 -10.49
N ASN A 88 -0.59 3.57 -10.41
CA ASN A 88 -1.82 4.23 -9.96
C ASN A 88 -1.72 4.74 -8.50
N LEU A 89 -1.11 3.96 -7.59
CA LEU A 89 -0.88 4.42 -6.22
C LEU A 89 0.09 5.61 -6.18
N THR A 90 1.08 5.63 -7.08
CA THR A 90 2.04 6.73 -7.21
C THR A 90 1.36 7.98 -7.75
N GLU A 91 0.51 7.85 -8.77
CA GLU A 91 -0.30 8.97 -9.29
C GLU A 91 -1.24 9.52 -8.21
N ALA A 92 -1.94 8.66 -7.48
CA ALA A 92 -2.77 9.09 -6.36
C ALA A 92 -1.97 9.83 -5.27
N ALA A 93 -0.75 9.37 -4.98
CA ALA A 93 0.15 10.03 -4.04
C ALA A 93 0.58 11.43 -4.52
N ILE A 94 0.86 11.60 -5.82
CA ILE A 94 1.20 12.89 -6.45
C ILE A 94 0.02 13.86 -6.39
N ASP A 95 -1.18 13.38 -6.71
CA ASP A 95 -2.40 14.19 -6.66
C ASP A 95 -2.70 14.64 -5.23
N ARG A 96 -2.54 13.72 -4.26
CA ARG A 96 -2.70 14.03 -2.84
C ARG A 96 -1.67 15.04 -2.36
N SER A 97 -0.38 14.86 -2.68
CA SER A 97 0.67 15.82 -2.28
C SER A 97 0.42 17.21 -2.86
N SER A 98 -0.04 17.27 -4.12
CA SER A 98 -0.40 18.52 -4.79
C SER A 98 -1.58 19.21 -4.11
N THR A 99 -2.62 18.44 -3.75
CA THR A 99 -3.82 18.94 -3.07
C THR A 99 -3.50 19.46 -1.66
N MET A 100 -2.59 18.79 -0.95
CA MET A 100 -2.17 19.15 0.40
C MET A 100 -1.01 20.17 0.41
N ASN A 101 -0.51 20.57 -0.77
CA ASN A 101 0.67 21.44 -0.94
C ASN A 101 1.91 20.94 -0.17
N LEU A 102 2.09 19.62 -0.14
CA LEU A 102 3.21 18.95 0.52
C LEU A 102 4.32 18.65 -0.49
N GLN A 103 5.57 18.91 -0.09
CA GLN A 103 6.74 18.45 -0.82
C GLN A 103 7.19 17.11 -0.24
N ILE A 104 6.76 16.03 -0.88
CA ILE A 104 7.07 14.66 -0.47
C ILE A 104 8.03 14.05 -1.49
N ASP A 105 9.13 13.48 -1.02
CA ASP A 105 10.02 12.67 -1.84
C ASP A 105 9.51 11.23 -1.90
N LEU A 106 8.78 10.91 -2.96
CA LEU A 106 8.15 9.59 -3.15
C LEU A 106 9.19 8.47 -3.27
N GLU A 107 10.44 8.76 -3.65
CA GLU A 107 11.50 7.74 -3.73
C GLU A 107 11.90 7.20 -2.35
N THR A 108 11.62 7.96 -1.29
CA THR A 108 11.90 7.55 0.10
C THR A 108 10.80 6.70 0.73
N ILE A 109 9.66 6.52 0.04
CA ILE A 109 8.51 5.80 0.55
C ILE A 109 8.61 4.32 0.17
N GLU A 110 9.05 3.49 1.13
CA GLU A 110 9.21 2.05 0.91
C GLU A 110 8.08 1.21 1.54
N THR A 111 7.56 1.65 2.70
CA THR A 111 6.59 0.87 3.49
C THR A 111 5.24 1.59 3.64
N VAL A 112 4.22 0.83 4.07
CA VAL A 112 2.92 1.39 4.48
C VAL A 112 3.09 2.49 5.52
N ASN A 113 4.01 2.31 6.46
CA ASN A 113 4.29 3.30 7.50
C ASN A 113 4.89 4.59 6.94
N ASP A 114 5.81 4.49 5.98
CA ASP A 114 6.45 5.66 5.36
C ASP A 114 5.41 6.48 4.59
N TYR A 115 4.52 5.80 3.87
CA TYR A 115 3.39 6.42 3.18
C TYR A 115 2.50 7.18 4.16
N ILE A 116 2.05 6.52 5.23
CA ILE A 116 1.17 7.15 6.22
C ILE A 116 1.85 8.33 6.91
N LYS A 117 3.13 8.23 7.26
CA LYS A 117 3.87 9.34 7.86
C LYS A 117 4.02 10.53 6.91
N ALA A 118 4.19 10.28 5.62
CA ALA A 118 4.32 11.33 4.63
C ALA A 118 3.02 12.12 4.44
N PHE A 119 1.86 11.45 4.52
CA PHE A 119 0.56 12.05 4.19
C PHE A 119 -0.38 12.33 5.38
N ALA A 120 -0.09 11.77 6.56
CA ALA A 120 -0.86 12.00 7.80
C ALA A 120 -0.11 12.88 8.81
N ALA A 121 1.10 13.33 8.49
CA ALA A 121 1.76 14.37 9.25
C ALA A 121 0.99 15.71 9.13
N PRO A 122 0.90 16.49 10.23
CA PRO A 122 0.25 17.79 10.25
C PRO A 122 0.99 18.87 9.45
#